data_AF-A0A6N6JUY9-F1
#
_entry.id   AF-A0A6N6JUY9-F1
#
_cell.length_a   1.000
_cell.length_b   1.000
_cell.length_c   1.000
_cell.angle_alpha   90.00
_cell.angle_beta   90.00
_cell.angle_gamma   90.00
#
_symmetry.space_group_name_H-M   'P 1'
#
loop_
_entity.id
_entity.type
_entity.pdbx_description
1 polymer ?
#
loop_
_entity_poly.entity_id
_entity_poly.type
_entity_poly.pdbx_seq_one_letter_code
_entity_poly.pdbx_strand_id
1 'polypeptide(L)'
;MPSAKRIEQATLSFLLTGIAPLDRKDAMLAICAALTADGHVEHTRRVFDFLLKESDRPDPEQMREAILQTHLFAGYPRALNALASFKEACKAASNPLSGEIKLRDTPLEGDDMALFRQRGGKLFAMLYGNLAPKIDQIARDASPDLGDWAVAEGYGRVLARDILKPRQRSLCILAALMPLDVLPQLKGHVQGAVNLGHPAETLWKLYELIPKFFDHMPKSAKTAFEAVLGKQKLSDADFEQEQKYRWS
;
A
#
# COMPACT_ATOMS: atom_id res chain seq x y z
N MET A 1 9.52 -5.19 -15.30
CA MET A 1 10.78 -4.75 -14.64
C MET A 1 10.40 -3.63 -13.68
N PRO A 2 11.15 -3.42 -12.58
CA PRO A 2 10.97 -2.25 -11.72
C PRO A 2 11.01 -0.97 -12.55
N SER A 3 10.20 0.01 -12.16
CA SER A 3 9.88 1.20 -12.93
C SER A 3 9.98 2.48 -12.10
N ALA A 4 10.41 2.39 -10.83
CA ALA A 4 10.57 3.56 -9.98
C ALA A 4 11.45 4.61 -10.66
N LYS A 5 10.99 5.86 -10.64
CA LYS A 5 11.69 7.01 -11.20
C LYS A 5 12.74 7.53 -10.22
N ARG A 6 13.85 8.06 -10.73
CA ARG A 6 14.77 8.85 -9.92
C ARG A 6 14.13 10.21 -9.62
N ILE A 7 13.79 10.45 -8.36
CA ILE A 7 13.18 11.70 -7.90
C ILE A 7 14.16 12.43 -6.98
N GLU A 8 14.38 13.72 -7.23
CA GLU A 8 15.19 14.58 -6.36
C GLU A 8 14.46 14.94 -5.06
N GLN A 9 15.21 15.25 -4.00
CA GLN A 9 14.65 15.53 -2.68
C GLN A 9 13.65 16.70 -2.68
N ALA A 10 13.96 17.78 -3.42
CA ALA A 10 13.07 18.93 -3.56
C ALA A 10 11.73 18.52 -4.18
N THR A 11 11.77 17.65 -5.20
CA THR A 11 10.57 17.10 -5.85
C THR A 11 9.79 16.20 -4.89
N LEU A 12 10.45 15.35 -4.09
CA LEU A 12 9.77 14.52 -3.08
C LEU A 12 9.00 15.36 -2.05
N SER A 13 9.60 16.46 -1.59
CA SER A 13 8.93 17.40 -0.67
C SER A 13 7.68 18.01 -1.31
N PHE A 14 7.82 18.49 -2.55
CA PHE A 14 6.71 19.03 -3.33
C PHE A 14 5.58 18.02 -3.58
N LEU A 15 5.91 16.75 -3.87
CA LEU A 15 4.91 15.69 -4.10
C LEU A 15 4.01 15.42 -2.89
N LEU A 16 4.47 15.72 -1.68
CA LEU A 16 3.70 15.60 -0.44
C LEU A 16 2.94 16.89 -0.08
N THR A 17 3.02 17.95 -0.90
CA THR A 17 2.24 19.18 -0.73
C THR A 17 0.94 19.14 -1.53
N GLY A 18 -0.11 19.81 -1.04
CA GLY A 18 -1.38 19.92 -1.78
C GLY A 18 -2.10 18.58 -1.97
N ILE A 19 -1.77 17.57 -1.15
CA ILE A 19 -2.34 16.22 -1.25
C ILE A 19 -3.65 16.04 -0.47
N ALA A 20 -4.26 17.11 0.05
CA ALA A 20 -5.59 17.00 0.65
C ALA A 20 -6.62 16.51 -0.42
N PRO A 21 -7.62 15.70 -0.03
CA PRO A 21 -7.94 15.25 1.33
C PRO A 21 -7.20 13.97 1.78
N LEU A 22 -6.16 13.52 1.06
CA LEU A 22 -5.30 12.44 1.53
C LEU A 22 -4.39 12.94 2.66
N ASP A 23 -4.45 12.27 3.81
CA ASP A 23 -3.59 12.57 4.94
C ASP A 23 -2.12 12.31 4.59
N ARG A 24 -1.23 13.21 5.04
CA ARG A 24 0.17 13.18 4.69
C ARG A 24 0.93 11.99 5.27
N LYS A 25 0.59 11.53 6.49
CA LYS A 25 1.20 10.33 7.06
C LYS A 25 0.73 9.08 6.32
N ASP A 26 -0.55 9.01 5.98
CA ASP A 26 -1.11 7.91 5.19
C ASP A 26 -0.50 7.85 3.78
N ALA A 27 -0.24 9.00 3.15
CA ALA A 27 0.48 9.07 1.88
C ALA A 27 1.90 8.51 1.99
N MET A 28 2.66 8.85 3.04
CA MET A 28 4.01 8.31 3.25
C MET A 28 3.99 6.79 3.46
N LEU A 29 3.03 6.26 4.22
CA LEU A 29 2.85 4.81 4.39
C LEU A 29 2.53 4.12 3.06
N ALA A 30 1.68 4.74 2.24
CA ALA A 30 1.32 4.22 0.93
C ALA A 30 2.51 4.23 -0.06
N ILE A 31 3.34 5.28 -0.04
CA ILE A 31 4.58 5.37 -0.83
C ILE A 31 5.54 4.24 -0.43
N CYS A 32 5.67 3.94 0.87
CA CYS A 32 6.48 2.80 1.33
C CYS A 32 6.02 1.48 0.70
N ALA A 33 4.70 1.25 0.64
CA ALA A 33 4.14 0.04 0.06
C ALA A 33 4.33 -0.02 -1.47
N ALA A 34 4.11 1.09 -2.18
CA ALA A 34 4.27 1.16 -3.64
C ALA A 34 5.71 0.90 -4.09
N LEU A 35 6.70 1.55 -3.46
CA LEU A 35 8.12 1.37 -3.80
C LEU A 35 8.65 -0.01 -3.41
N THR A 36 8.11 -0.59 -2.33
CA THR A 36 8.37 -1.99 -1.97
C THR A 36 7.82 -2.91 -3.06
N ALA A 37 6.59 -2.66 -3.52
CA ALA A 37 5.95 -3.49 -4.54
C ALA A 37 6.68 -3.43 -5.88
N ASP A 38 7.22 -2.28 -6.29
CA ASP A 38 8.02 -2.15 -7.52
C ASP A 38 9.36 -2.89 -7.44
N GLY A 39 10.04 -2.80 -6.29
CA GLY A 39 11.26 -3.56 -6.00
C GLY A 39 12.56 -2.92 -6.48
N HIS A 40 12.56 -1.66 -6.91
CA HIS A 40 13.77 -0.94 -7.31
C HIS A 40 14.59 -0.44 -6.10
N VAL A 41 15.55 -1.24 -5.64
CA VAL A 41 16.31 -1.03 -4.39
C VAL A 41 16.87 0.39 -4.21
N GLU A 42 17.59 0.93 -5.21
CA GLU A 42 18.26 2.23 -5.10
C GLU A 42 17.26 3.40 -4.91
N HIS A 43 16.20 3.43 -5.71
CA HIS A 43 15.16 4.46 -5.63
C HIS A 43 14.32 4.32 -4.37
N THR A 44 13.95 3.09 -4.00
CA THR A 44 13.28 2.80 -2.73
C THR A 44 14.09 3.31 -1.54
N ARG A 45 15.41 3.07 -1.52
CA ARG A 45 16.29 3.55 -0.45
C ARG A 45 16.30 5.08 -0.35
N ARG A 46 16.47 5.79 -1.47
CA ARG A 46 16.48 7.26 -1.49
C ARG A 46 15.19 7.86 -0.91
N VAL A 47 14.05 7.29 -1.27
CA VAL A 47 12.77 7.77 -0.75
C VAL A 47 12.62 7.45 0.73
N PHE A 48 13.08 6.29 1.22
CA PHE A 48 13.08 5.99 2.66
C PHE A 48 13.94 6.97 3.47
N ASP A 49 15.14 7.30 2.98
CA ASP A 49 16.00 8.31 3.61
C ASP A 49 15.34 9.68 3.69
N PHE A 50 14.59 10.05 2.65
CA PHE A 50 13.80 11.27 2.64
C PHE A 50 12.66 11.22 3.65
N LEU A 51 11.79 10.20 3.58
CA LEU A 51 10.61 10.07 4.45
C LEU A 51 10.97 10.03 5.93
N LEU A 52 12.12 9.42 6.30
CA LEU A 52 12.58 9.36 7.69
C LEU A 52 13.05 10.72 8.26
N LYS A 53 13.35 11.69 7.40
CA LYS A 53 13.74 13.06 7.79
C LYS A 53 12.55 14.01 7.90
N GLU A 54 11.41 13.65 7.33
CA GLU A 54 10.20 14.48 7.42
C GLU A 54 9.75 14.58 8.88
N SER A 55 9.50 15.81 9.35
CA SER A 55 9.17 16.09 10.75
C SER A 55 7.81 15.53 11.17
N ASP A 56 6.88 15.41 10.22
CA ASP A 56 5.52 14.91 10.41
C ASP A 56 5.34 13.46 9.96
N ARG A 57 6.43 12.71 9.78
CA ARG A 57 6.37 11.32 9.33
C ARG A 57 5.60 10.38 10.28
N PRO A 58 5.12 9.23 9.79
CA PRO A 58 4.62 8.15 10.64
C PRO A 58 5.71 7.60 11.58
N ASP A 59 5.28 6.87 12.60
CA ASP A 59 6.19 6.07 13.41
C ASP A 59 6.92 5.06 12.50
N PRO A 60 8.25 4.84 12.64
CA PRO A 60 8.97 3.90 11.78
C PRO A 60 8.43 2.47 11.86
N GLU A 61 7.82 2.06 12.98
CA GLU A 61 7.17 0.76 13.09
C GLU A 61 5.92 0.67 12.21
N GLN A 62 5.21 1.79 11.98
CA GLN A 62 4.10 1.86 11.02
C GLN A 62 4.61 1.78 9.57
N MET A 63 5.70 2.49 9.26
CA MET A 63 6.35 2.40 7.94
C MET A 63 6.86 0.98 7.68
N ARG A 64 7.51 0.37 8.67
CA ARG A 64 7.96 -1.02 8.64
C ARG A 64 6.81 -1.99 8.42
N GLU A 65 5.66 -1.74 9.05
CA GLU A 65 4.45 -2.54 8.87
C GLU A 65 3.89 -2.42 7.44
N ALA A 66 3.90 -1.22 6.85
CA ALA A 66 3.48 -0.99 5.46
C ALA A 66 4.39 -1.73 4.46
N ILE A 67 5.70 -1.74 4.71
CA ILE A 67 6.67 -2.52 3.92
C ILE A 67 6.45 -4.02 4.13
N LEU A 68 6.30 -4.47 5.38
CA LEU A 68 6.14 -5.88 5.73
C LEU A 68 4.91 -6.48 5.06
N GLN A 69 3.73 -5.88 5.18
CA GLN A 69 2.50 -6.45 4.59
C GLN A 69 2.54 -6.57 3.07
N THR A 70 3.43 -5.81 2.40
CA THR A 70 3.55 -5.82 0.94
C THR A 70 4.01 -7.18 0.40
N HIS A 71 4.63 -8.04 1.23
CA HIS A 71 4.98 -9.41 0.81
C HIS A 71 3.77 -10.24 0.35
N LEU A 72 2.56 -9.94 0.85
CA LEU A 72 1.33 -10.62 0.42
C LEU A 72 1.01 -10.41 -1.07
N PHE A 73 1.48 -9.30 -1.65
CA PHE A 73 1.16 -8.91 -3.02
C PHE A 73 2.37 -8.96 -3.95
N ALA A 74 3.56 -8.62 -3.42
CA ALA A 74 4.79 -8.49 -4.20
C ALA A 74 5.86 -9.55 -3.84
N GLY A 75 5.52 -10.48 -2.93
CA GLY A 75 6.38 -11.59 -2.51
C GLY A 75 7.45 -11.20 -1.48
N TYR A 76 7.99 -12.23 -0.83
CA TYR A 76 9.09 -12.10 0.14
C TYR A 76 10.33 -11.37 -0.39
N PRO A 77 10.84 -11.64 -1.63
CA PRO A 77 12.08 -11.03 -2.07
C PRO A 77 12.04 -9.50 -2.08
N ARG A 78 10.95 -8.90 -2.58
CA ARG A 78 10.80 -7.45 -2.64
C ARG A 78 10.63 -6.84 -1.25
N ALA A 79 9.83 -7.47 -0.39
CA ALA A 79 9.66 -7.03 0.99
C ALA A 79 10.96 -7.11 1.81
N LEU A 80 11.74 -8.19 1.67
CA LEU A 80 13.02 -8.35 2.37
C LEU A 80 14.05 -7.32 1.91
N ASN A 81 14.17 -7.08 0.60
CA ASN A 81 15.08 -6.07 0.06
C ASN A 81 14.72 -4.66 0.55
N ALA A 82 13.42 -4.34 0.58
CA ALA A 82 12.93 -3.07 1.10
C ALA A 82 13.15 -2.94 2.62
N LEU A 83 12.87 -3.98 3.40
CA LEU A 83 13.11 -3.98 4.86
C LEU A 83 14.60 -3.84 5.19
N ALA A 84 15.49 -4.50 4.46
CA ALA A 84 16.92 -4.33 4.61
C ALA A 84 17.35 -2.89 4.32
N SER A 85 16.85 -2.31 3.22
CA SER A 85 17.11 -0.91 2.87
C SER A 85 16.54 0.07 3.90
N PHE A 86 15.36 -0.21 4.43
CA PHE A 86 14.67 0.61 5.44
C PHE A 86 15.37 0.55 6.80
N LYS A 87 15.85 -0.62 7.21
CA LYS A 87 16.66 -0.82 8.42
C LYS A 87 17.91 0.08 8.41
N GLU A 88 18.66 0.05 7.32
CA GLU A 88 19.85 0.91 7.20
C GLU A 88 19.48 2.40 7.17
N ALA A 89 18.24 2.77 6.80
CA ALA A 89 17.78 4.16 6.74
C ALA A 89 17.41 4.64 8.15
N CYS A 90 16.73 3.76 8.89
CA CYS A 90 16.42 3.93 10.30
C CYS A 90 17.68 4.10 11.15
N LYS A 91 18.72 3.28 10.93
CA LYS A 91 20.03 3.44 11.59
C LYS A 91 20.68 4.79 11.29
N ALA A 92 20.73 5.19 10.02
CA ALA A 92 21.29 6.46 9.60
C ALA A 92 20.52 7.67 10.21
N ALA A 93 19.24 7.50 10.49
CA ALA A 93 18.38 8.45 11.19
C ALA A 93 18.38 8.29 12.73
N SER A 94 19.27 7.46 13.29
CA SER A 94 19.36 7.16 14.73
C SER A 94 18.04 6.68 15.36
N ASN A 95 17.29 5.84 14.64
CA ASN A 95 15.97 5.38 15.05
C ASN A 95 15.80 3.85 14.83
N PRO A 96 16.37 3.00 15.68
CA PRO A 96 16.40 1.55 15.47
C PRO A 96 15.00 0.93 15.54
N LEU A 97 14.76 -0.11 14.72
CA LEU A 97 13.47 -0.80 14.66
C LEU A 97 13.39 -1.91 15.71
N SER A 98 12.20 -2.11 16.29
CA SER A 98 11.96 -3.18 17.27
C SER A 98 12.27 -4.56 16.70
N GLY A 99 12.00 -4.75 15.40
CA GLY A 99 12.25 -6.00 14.67
C GLY A 99 13.72 -6.36 14.51
N GLU A 100 14.65 -5.48 14.87
CA GLU A 100 16.08 -5.78 14.94
C GLU A 100 16.48 -6.44 16.27
N ILE A 101 15.64 -6.26 17.29
CA ILE A 101 15.92 -6.62 18.68
C ILE A 101 15.04 -7.80 19.11
N LYS A 102 13.77 -7.80 18.72
CA LYS A 102 12.82 -8.87 19.03
C LYS A 102 11.72 -9.04 17.97
N LEU A 103 11.21 -10.26 17.86
CA LEU A 103 9.93 -10.53 17.21
C LEU A 103 8.81 -9.82 18.00
N ARG A 104 7.75 -9.35 17.33
CA ARG A 104 6.70 -8.57 18.03
C ARG A 104 5.69 -9.52 18.68
N ASP A 105 5.80 -9.72 19.96
CA ASP A 105 5.08 -10.76 20.70
C ASP A 105 3.67 -10.39 21.22
N THR A 106 3.15 -9.18 20.98
CA THR A 106 1.94 -8.69 21.68
C THR A 106 0.87 -8.06 20.80
N PRO A 107 -0.39 -8.53 20.95
CA PRO A 107 -0.76 -9.92 20.70
C PRO A 107 -0.54 -10.22 19.20
N LEU A 108 -0.59 -11.50 18.79
CA LEU A 108 -0.76 -11.95 17.39
C LEU A 108 0.49 -12.44 16.61
N GLU A 109 1.54 -12.92 17.28
CA GLU A 109 2.65 -13.66 16.64
C GLU A 109 2.84 -15.11 17.14
N GLY A 110 1.85 -15.70 17.83
CA GLY A 110 1.81 -17.15 18.10
C GLY A 110 1.24 -17.95 16.93
N ASP A 111 1.46 -19.27 16.89
CA ASP A 111 0.92 -20.17 15.86
C ASP A 111 -0.56 -20.56 16.10
N ASP A 112 -1.39 -19.58 16.49
CA ASP A 112 -2.83 -19.79 16.72
C ASP A 112 -3.62 -19.57 15.43
N MET A 113 -3.66 -20.63 14.62
CA MET A 113 -4.38 -20.62 13.35
C MET A 113 -5.90 -20.43 13.52
N ALA A 114 -6.48 -20.78 14.67
CA ALA A 114 -7.91 -20.57 14.93
C ALA A 114 -8.20 -19.08 15.13
N LEU A 115 -7.40 -18.41 15.97
CA LEU A 115 -7.47 -16.96 16.15
C LEU A 115 -7.23 -16.21 14.84
N PHE A 116 -6.28 -16.68 14.03
CA PHE A 116 -5.96 -16.08 12.73
C PHE A 116 -7.13 -16.17 11.75
N ARG A 117 -7.77 -17.34 11.62
CA ARG A 117 -8.99 -17.48 10.82
C ARG A 117 -10.12 -16.58 11.34
N GLN A 118 -10.32 -16.51 12.66
CA GLN A 118 -11.37 -15.68 13.26
C GLN A 118 -11.18 -14.18 12.93
N ARG A 119 -10.00 -13.61 13.23
CA ARG A 119 -9.75 -12.18 12.99
C ARG A 119 -9.62 -11.87 11.51
N GLY A 120 -9.06 -12.79 10.73
CA GLY A 120 -8.95 -12.69 9.28
C GLY A 120 -10.33 -12.64 8.63
N GLY A 121 -11.23 -13.55 9.01
CA GLY A 121 -12.62 -13.53 8.56
C GLY A 121 -13.36 -12.25 8.93
N LYS A 122 -13.13 -11.70 10.14
CA LYS A 122 -13.70 -10.41 10.55
C LYS A 122 -13.23 -9.26 9.65
N LEU A 123 -11.92 -9.15 9.42
CA LEU A 123 -11.36 -8.11 8.54
C LEU A 123 -11.83 -8.28 7.08
N PHE A 124 -11.86 -9.53 6.60
CA PHE A 124 -12.34 -9.86 5.26
C PHE A 124 -13.80 -9.45 5.05
N ALA A 125 -14.67 -9.72 6.03
CA ALA A 125 -16.06 -9.29 6.01
C ALA A 125 -16.20 -7.76 6.01
N MET A 126 -15.36 -7.04 6.78
CA MET A 126 -15.35 -5.56 6.76
C MET A 126 -14.96 -5.00 5.38
N LEU A 127 -13.98 -5.61 4.71
CA LEU A 127 -13.51 -5.17 3.41
C LEU A 127 -14.52 -5.48 2.30
N TYR A 128 -15.08 -6.67 2.27
CA TYR A 128 -15.87 -7.13 1.12
C TYR A 128 -17.38 -7.09 1.35
N GLY A 129 -17.85 -6.85 2.58
CA GLY A 129 -19.26 -6.76 2.92
C GLY A 129 -20.05 -7.98 2.42
N ASN A 130 -21.19 -7.73 1.78
CA ASN A 130 -22.05 -8.78 1.22
C ASN A 130 -21.38 -9.64 0.13
N LEU A 131 -20.27 -9.19 -0.45
CA LEU A 131 -19.52 -9.94 -1.45
C LEU A 131 -18.49 -10.90 -0.84
N ALA A 132 -18.22 -10.83 0.47
CA ALA A 132 -17.24 -11.69 1.13
C ALA A 132 -17.44 -13.18 0.82
N PRO A 133 -18.64 -13.79 0.97
CA PRO A 133 -18.82 -15.21 0.66
C PRO A 133 -18.47 -15.56 -0.79
N LYS A 134 -18.81 -14.69 -1.74
CA LYS A 134 -18.52 -14.89 -3.16
C LYS A 134 -17.02 -14.80 -3.46
N ILE A 135 -16.31 -13.86 -2.84
CA ILE A 135 -14.87 -13.66 -3.07
C ILE A 135 -14.06 -14.81 -2.43
N ASP A 136 -14.45 -15.24 -1.23
CA ASP A 136 -13.84 -16.42 -0.58
C ASP A 136 -14.06 -17.68 -1.42
N GLN A 137 -15.28 -17.89 -1.94
CA GLN A 137 -15.55 -19.03 -2.82
C GLN A 137 -14.71 -18.99 -4.10
N ILE A 138 -14.59 -17.83 -4.76
CA ILE A 138 -13.72 -17.68 -5.95
C ILE A 138 -12.27 -18.08 -5.64
N ALA A 139 -11.74 -17.67 -4.48
CA ALA A 139 -10.38 -18.02 -4.09
C ALA A 139 -10.23 -19.53 -3.83
N ARG A 140 -11.20 -20.14 -3.12
CA ARG A 140 -11.20 -21.58 -2.81
C ARG A 140 -11.42 -22.46 -4.04
N ASP A 141 -12.23 -22.01 -5.00
CA ASP A 141 -12.43 -22.70 -6.27
C ASP A 141 -11.15 -22.71 -7.11
N ALA A 142 -10.36 -21.63 -7.04
CA ALA A 142 -9.05 -21.57 -7.68
C ALA A 142 -8.01 -22.46 -6.96
N SER A 143 -8.00 -22.44 -5.63
CA SER A 143 -7.21 -23.33 -4.77
C SER A 143 -7.76 -23.30 -3.34
N PRO A 144 -8.24 -24.43 -2.79
CA PRO A 144 -8.74 -24.48 -1.42
C PRO A 144 -7.69 -24.04 -0.40
N ASP A 145 -6.43 -24.44 -0.61
CA ASP A 145 -5.30 -24.08 0.24
C ASP A 145 -5.06 -22.57 0.20
N LEU A 146 -4.97 -21.98 -0.99
CA LEU A 146 -4.72 -20.55 -1.14
C LEU A 146 -5.88 -19.70 -0.59
N GLY A 147 -7.13 -20.17 -0.71
CA GLY A 147 -8.29 -19.53 -0.10
C GLY A 147 -8.22 -19.53 1.44
N ASP A 148 -7.86 -20.67 2.05
CA ASP A 148 -7.67 -20.75 3.50
C ASP A 148 -6.48 -19.90 3.98
N TRP A 149 -5.35 -19.96 3.29
CA TRP A 149 -4.16 -19.18 3.63
C TRP A 149 -4.39 -17.68 3.46
N ALA A 150 -5.17 -17.26 2.45
CA ALA A 150 -5.55 -15.86 2.31
C ALA A 150 -6.27 -15.37 3.57
N VAL A 151 -7.27 -16.11 4.07
CA VAL A 151 -8.02 -15.74 5.28
C VAL A 151 -7.15 -15.83 6.54
N ALA A 152 -6.51 -16.97 6.77
CA ALA A 152 -5.76 -17.23 8.00
C ALA A 152 -4.45 -16.44 8.03
N GLU A 153 -3.62 -16.53 7.01
CA GLU A 153 -2.29 -15.92 7.00
C GLU A 153 -2.34 -14.48 6.47
N GLY A 154 -2.97 -14.26 5.31
CA GLY A 154 -3.05 -12.92 4.72
C GLY A 154 -3.83 -11.95 5.60
N TYR A 155 -5.13 -12.19 5.75
CA TYR A 155 -6.02 -11.32 6.52
C TYR A 155 -5.80 -11.46 8.02
N GLY A 156 -5.67 -12.69 8.50
CA GLY A 156 -5.46 -12.98 9.91
C GLY A 156 -4.07 -12.57 10.36
N ARG A 157 -3.05 -13.36 10.03
CA ARG A 157 -1.68 -13.22 10.53
C ARG A 157 -1.08 -11.83 10.28
N VAL A 158 -1.30 -11.29 9.08
CA VAL A 158 -0.61 -10.07 8.62
C VAL A 158 -1.50 -8.83 8.68
N LEU A 159 -2.64 -8.80 7.99
CA LEU A 159 -3.42 -7.57 7.83
C LEU A 159 -4.28 -7.19 9.04
N ALA A 160 -4.59 -8.13 9.95
CA ALA A 160 -5.37 -7.82 11.15
C ALA A 160 -4.52 -7.36 12.35
N ARG A 161 -3.21 -7.14 12.18
CA ARG A 161 -2.34 -6.58 13.23
C ARG A 161 -2.71 -5.10 13.46
N ASP A 162 -2.59 -4.63 14.68
CA ASP A 162 -3.11 -3.33 15.14
C ASP A 162 -2.15 -2.13 14.99
N ILE A 163 -0.93 -2.35 14.49
CA ILE A 163 0.09 -1.30 14.26
C ILE A 163 -0.40 -0.26 13.23
N LEU A 164 -1.11 -0.72 12.19
CA LEU A 164 -1.77 0.12 11.21
C LEU A 164 -3.29 -0.03 11.36
N LYS A 165 -3.99 1.09 11.38
CA LYS A 165 -5.46 1.09 11.35
C LYS A 165 -5.95 0.48 10.02
N PRO A 166 -7.12 -0.17 9.98
CA PRO A 166 -7.65 -0.77 8.74
C PRO A 166 -7.68 0.18 7.54
N ARG A 167 -8.02 1.45 7.76
CA ARG A 167 -8.01 2.49 6.72
C ARG A 167 -6.61 2.80 6.18
N GLN A 168 -5.58 2.77 7.01
CA GLN A 168 -4.19 2.98 6.58
C GLN A 168 -3.71 1.77 5.78
N ARG A 169 -4.02 0.56 6.26
CA ARG A 169 -3.71 -0.69 5.56
C ARG A 169 -4.32 -0.72 4.17
N SER A 170 -5.59 -0.34 4.02
CA SER A 170 -6.23 -0.36 2.71
C SER A 170 -5.52 0.58 1.72
N LEU A 171 -5.10 1.77 2.13
CA LEU A 171 -4.36 2.70 1.27
C LEU A 171 -2.99 2.13 0.84
N CYS A 172 -2.26 1.49 1.77
CA CYS A 172 -1.02 0.80 1.44
C CYS A 172 -1.23 -0.38 0.49
N ILE A 173 -2.31 -1.16 0.66
CA ILE A 173 -2.66 -2.26 -0.25
C ILE A 173 -2.93 -1.73 -1.66
N LEU A 174 -3.73 -0.66 -1.79
CA LEU A 174 -3.97 -0.02 -3.08
C LEU A 174 -2.67 0.43 -3.74
N ALA A 175 -1.82 1.12 -2.99
CA ALA A 175 -0.55 1.63 -3.49
C ALA A 175 0.43 0.52 -3.89
N ALA A 176 0.46 -0.61 -3.16
CA ALA A 176 1.25 -1.79 -3.52
C ALA A 176 0.73 -2.50 -4.79
N LEU A 177 -0.59 -2.54 -4.99
CA LEU A 177 -1.21 -3.24 -6.13
C LEU A 177 -1.17 -2.45 -7.45
N MET A 178 -1.17 -1.11 -7.39
CA MET A 178 -1.12 -0.23 -8.57
C MET A 178 0.00 -0.60 -9.58
N PRO A 179 1.27 -0.78 -9.18
CA PRO A 179 2.34 -1.09 -10.12
C PRO A 179 2.37 -2.56 -10.60
N LEU A 180 1.53 -3.45 -10.05
CA LEU A 180 1.62 -4.90 -10.27
C LEU A 180 0.76 -5.45 -11.42
N ASP A 181 -0.05 -4.60 -12.06
CA ASP A 181 -0.94 -4.97 -13.17
C ASP A 181 -1.98 -6.08 -12.85
N VAL A 182 -2.50 -6.07 -11.62
CA VAL A 182 -3.45 -7.08 -11.09
C VAL A 182 -4.86 -6.51 -10.95
N LEU A 183 -5.50 -6.22 -12.09
CA LEU A 183 -6.80 -5.52 -12.17
C LEU A 183 -7.88 -6.09 -11.22
N PRO A 184 -8.16 -7.41 -11.17
CA PRO A 184 -9.25 -7.93 -10.33
C PRO A 184 -9.00 -7.67 -8.84
N GLN A 185 -7.76 -7.88 -8.39
CA GLN A 185 -7.35 -7.68 -7.00
C GLN A 185 -7.44 -6.19 -6.65
N LEU A 186 -6.85 -5.31 -7.48
CA LEU A 186 -6.89 -3.88 -7.24
C LEU A 186 -8.34 -3.37 -7.20
N LYS A 187 -9.20 -3.78 -8.13
CA LYS A 187 -10.63 -3.40 -8.14
C LYS A 187 -11.33 -3.82 -6.85
N GLY A 188 -11.13 -5.07 -6.41
CA GLY A 188 -11.69 -5.56 -5.14
C GLY A 188 -11.23 -4.76 -3.93
N HIS A 189 -9.94 -4.39 -3.88
CA HIS A 189 -9.40 -3.58 -2.80
C HIS A 189 -9.83 -2.11 -2.86
N VAL A 190 -10.09 -1.52 -4.05
CA VAL A 190 -10.65 -0.16 -4.17
C VAL A 190 -12.06 -0.15 -3.58
N GLN A 191 -12.90 -1.14 -3.92
CA GLN A 191 -14.21 -1.31 -3.29
C GLN A 191 -14.09 -1.52 -1.77
N GLY A 192 -13.10 -2.29 -1.33
CA GLY A 192 -12.85 -2.48 0.10
C GLY A 192 -12.45 -1.20 0.84
N ALA A 193 -11.69 -0.32 0.19
CA ALA A 193 -11.37 0.99 0.75
C ALA A 193 -12.63 1.88 0.88
N VAL A 194 -13.54 1.84 -0.10
CA VAL A 194 -14.85 2.51 -0.02
C VAL A 194 -15.68 1.96 1.14
N ASN A 195 -15.73 0.64 1.32
CA ASN A 195 -16.46 -0.01 2.42
C ASN A 195 -15.90 0.35 3.80
N LEU A 196 -14.60 0.68 3.89
CA LEU A 196 -13.96 1.20 5.08
C LEU A 196 -14.18 2.72 5.31
N GLY A 197 -15.01 3.36 4.47
CA GLY A 197 -15.41 4.76 4.62
C GLY A 197 -14.39 5.76 4.07
N HIS A 198 -13.52 5.36 3.13
CA HIS A 198 -12.69 6.33 2.41
C HIS A 198 -13.52 7.12 1.39
N PRO A 199 -13.48 8.47 1.43
CA PRO A 199 -14.09 9.29 0.38
C PRO A 199 -13.43 9.02 -0.98
N ALA A 200 -14.21 9.07 -2.06
CA ALA A 200 -13.70 8.88 -3.42
C ALA A 200 -12.55 9.86 -3.75
N GLU A 201 -12.64 11.11 -3.28
CA GLU A 201 -11.62 12.14 -3.46
C GLU A 201 -10.26 11.74 -2.84
N THR A 202 -10.27 11.14 -1.64
CA THR A 202 -9.04 10.64 -1.00
C THR A 202 -8.40 9.52 -1.82
N LEU A 203 -9.22 8.63 -2.37
CA LEU A 203 -8.73 7.52 -3.20
C LEU A 203 -8.19 8.01 -4.54
N TRP A 204 -8.87 8.93 -5.21
CA TRP A 204 -8.35 9.59 -6.41
C TRP A 204 -7.05 10.33 -6.14
N LYS A 205 -6.95 11.04 -5.01
CA LYS A 205 -5.72 11.73 -4.62
C LYS A 205 -4.55 10.77 -4.38
N LEU A 206 -4.81 9.59 -3.81
CA LEU A 206 -3.82 8.52 -3.74
C LEU A 206 -3.40 8.04 -5.14
N TYR A 207 -4.36 7.78 -6.02
CA TYR A 207 -4.09 7.38 -7.40
C TYR A 207 -3.33 8.44 -8.21
N GLU A 208 -3.51 9.72 -7.93
CA GLU A 208 -2.73 10.79 -8.57
C GLU A 208 -1.29 10.86 -8.05
N LEU A 209 -1.10 10.58 -6.76
CA LEU A 209 0.21 10.66 -6.11
C LEU A 209 1.13 9.49 -6.50
N ILE A 210 0.66 8.25 -6.39
CA ILE A 210 1.50 7.06 -6.52
C ILE A 210 2.19 6.95 -7.90
N PRO A 211 1.53 7.19 -9.05
CA PRO A 211 2.16 7.15 -10.37
C PRO A 211 3.31 8.12 -10.56
N LYS A 212 3.37 9.21 -9.79
CA LYS A 212 4.48 10.19 -9.88
C LYS A 212 5.82 9.60 -9.45
N PHE A 213 5.82 8.44 -8.78
CA PHE A 213 7.01 7.70 -8.37
C PHE A 213 7.53 6.71 -9.42
N PHE A 214 6.84 6.54 -10.55
CA PHE A 214 7.16 5.53 -11.56
C PHE A 214 7.22 6.15 -12.95
N ASP A 215 8.13 5.67 -13.80
CA ASP A 215 8.19 6.09 -15.21
C ASP A 215 7.02 5.51 -16.02
N HIS A 216 6.45 4.39 -15.57
CA HIS A 216 5.28 3.78 -16.16
C HIS A 216 4.34 3.24 -15.09
N MET A 217 3.04 3.53 -15.25
CA MET A 217 1.99 2.93 -14.43
C MET A 217 1.09 2.07 -15.32
N PRO A 218 0.80 0.81 -14.96
CA PRO A 218 -0.11 -0.03 -15.72
C PRO A 218 -1.49 0.61 -15.88
N LYS A 219 -2.08 0.49 -17.08
CA LYS A 219 -3.43 1.03 -17.36
C LYS A 219 -4.51 0.41 -16.46
N SER A 220 -4.28 -0.81 -15.98
CA SER A 220 -5.18 -1.49 -15.04
C SER A 220 -5.39 -0.70 -13.76
N ALA A 221 -4.41 0.10 -13.31
CA ALA A 221 -4.57 0.94 -12.13
C ALA A 221 -5.74 1.93 -12.31
N LYS A 222 -5.73 2.70 -13.40
CA LYS A 222 -6.81 3.64 -13.72
C LYS A 222 -8.14 2.91 -13.90
N THR A 223 -8.15 1.82 -14.66
CA THR A 223 -9.35 1.02 -14.94
C THR A 223 -9.99 0.52 -13.64
N ALA A 224 -9.20 0.09 -12.65
CA ALA A 224 -9.72 -0.38 -11.38
C ALA A 224 -10.43 0.74 -10.59
N PHE A 225 -9.83 1.92 -10.55
CA PHE A 225 -10.39 3.09 -9.87
C PHE A 225 -11.66 3.58 -10.56
N GLU A 226 -11.65 3.74 -11.88
CA GLU A 226 -12.84 4.17 -12.65
C GLU A 226 -14.00 3.17 -12.52
N ALA A 227 -13.70 1.87 -12.46
CA ALA A 227 -14.71 0.83 -12.32
C ALA A 227 -15.45 0.83 -10.96
N VAL A 228 -14.89 1.48 -9.93
CA VAL A 228 -15.48 1.55 -8.58
C VAL A 228 -15.94 2.96 -8.24
N LEU A 229 -15.14 3.97 -8.55
CA LEU A 229 -15.36 5.37 -8.17
C LEU A 229 -16.06 6.19 -9.26
N GLY A 230 -16.24 5.62 -10.46
CA GLY A 230 -16.68 6.35 -11.65
C GLY A 230 -15.54 7.13 -12.29
N LYS A 231 -15.76 7.68 -13.49
CA LYS A 231 -14.75 8.51 -14.17
C LYS A 231 -14.53 9.81 -13.41
N GLN A 232 -13.27 10.13 -13.12
CA GLN A 232 -12.91 11.45 -12.62
C GLN A 232 -13.18 12.50 -13.71
N LYS A 233 -13.96 13.54 -13.42
CA LYS A 233 -13.94 14.75 -14.25
C LYS A 233 -12.59 15.40 -14.00
N LEU A 234 -11.73 15.48 -15.01
CA LEU A 234 -10.49 16.25 -14.94
C LEU A 234 -10.85 17.66 -14.45
N SER A 235 -10.14 18.14 -13.44
CA SER A 235 -10.22 19.55 -13.10
C SER A 235 -9.55 20.36 -14.24
N ASP A 236 -9.97 21.59 -14.46
CA ASP A 236 -9.39 22.46 -15.50
C ASP A 236 -7.87 22.62 -15.32
N ALA A 237 -7.38 22.56 -14.08
CA ALA A 237 -5.96 22.61 -13.73
C ALA A 237 -5.17 21.35 -14.16
N ASP A 238 -5.79 20.17 -14.07
CA ASP A 238 -5.17 18.91 -14.54
C ASP A 238 -5.14 18.85 -16.07
N PHE A 239 -6.14 19.43 -16.73
CA PHE A 239 -6.19 19.57 -18.19
C PHE A 239 -5.08 20.51 -18.71
N GLU A 240 -4.84 21.63 -18.05
CA GLU A 240 -3.75 22.56 -18.38
C GLU A 240 -2.36 21.93 -18.16
N GLN A 241 -2.17 21.15 -17.09
CA GLN A 241 -0.94 20.41 -16.87
C GLN A 241 -0.71 19.33 -17.94
N GLU A 242 -1.72 18.54 -18.32
CA GLU A 242 -1.60 17.57 -19.41
C GLU A 242 -1.27 18.22 -20.76
N GLN A 243 -1.83 19.40 -21.05
CA GLN A 243 -1.50 20.13 -22.28
C GLN A 243 -0.06 20.65 -22.29
N LYS A 244 0.46 21.07 -21.13
CA LYS A 244 1.83 21.59 -21.01
C LYS A 244 2.91 20.56 -21.36
N TYR A 245 2.64 19.27 -21.15
CA TYR A 245 3.55 18.16 -21.48
C TYR A 245 3.34 17.56 -22.87
N ARG A 246 2.24 17.91 -23.58
CA ARG A 246 1.95 17.41 -24.93
C ARG A 246 2.60 18.22 -26.06
N TRP A 247 3.09 19.41 -25.76
CA TRP A 247 3.63 20.35 -26.75
C TRP A 247 5.02 20.90 -26.39
N SER A 248 5.72 20.27 -25.45
CA SER A 248 7.12 20.52 -25.07
C SER A 248 7.97 19.30 -25.39
#